data_AF-A0A838VNA4-F1
#
_entry.id   AF-A0A838VNA4-F1
#
_cell.length_a   1.000
_cell.length_b   1.000
_cell.length_c   1.000
_cell.angle_alpha   90.00
_cell.angle_beta   90.00
_cell.angle_gamma   90.00
#
_symmetry.space_group_name_H-M   'P 1'
#
loop_
_entity.id
_entity.type
_entity.pdbx_description
1 polymer ?
#
loop_
_entity_poly.entity_id
_entity_poly.type
_entity_poly.pdbx_seq_one_letter_code
_entity_poly.pdbx_strand_id
1 'polypeptide(L)'
;GDLIQKSSVARFSRTFGSLTRSGVPILTSLEIVRDTSGNQVVANAIDLARADIQQGGMISIALQKEAVFPPMAIQMISIGEETGELDSMLMKVADFYEDEVEQAVKALTSVLEPIMIVVLGGMVGTILLSMYLPLFKVFDKLG
;
A
#
# COMPACT_ATOMS: atom_id res chain seq x y z
N GLY A 1 -7.75 3.62 0.92
CA GLY A 1 -7.52 2.46 1.80
C GLY A 1 -6.04 2.35 2.09
N ASP A 2 -5.67 1.83 3.26
CA ASP A 2 -4.30 1.84 3.80
C ASP A 2 -3.27 1.20 2.85
N LEU A 3 -3.57 0.02 2.29
CA LEU A 3 -2.68 -0.69 1.36
C LEU A 3 -2.36 0.10 0.09
N ILE A 4 -3.37 0.78 -0.47
CA ILE A 4 -3.19 1.63 -1.66
C ILE A 4 -2.34 2.86 -1.32
N GLN A 5 -2.57 3.47 -0.16
CA GLN A 5 -1.78 4.61 0.30
C GLN A 5 -0.32 4.23 0.49
N LYS A 6 -0.04 3.14 1.23
CA LYS A 6 1.31 2.62 1.45
C LYS A 6 2.01 2.26 0.14
N SER A 7 1.30 1.63 -0.81
CA SER A 7 1.84 1.32 -2.14
C SER A 7 2.19 2.57 -2.94
N SER A 8 1.34 3.61 -2.90
CA SER A 8 1.64 4.88 -3.56
C SER A 8 2.82 5.61 -2.92
N VAL A 9 2.94 5.59 -1.58
CA VAL A 9 4.06 6.18 -0.85
C VAL A 9 5.37 5.43 -1.14
N ALA A 10 5.34 4.10 -1.16
CA ALA A 10 6.48 3.27 -1.57
C ALA A 10 6.99 3.67 -2.96
N ARG A 11 6.08 3.74 -3.95
CA ARG A 11 6.40 4.14 -5.32
C ARG A 11 6.93 5.58 -5.41
N PHE A 12 6.32 6.50 -4.66
CA PHE A 12 6.80 7.87 -4.53
C PHE A 12 8.26 7.88 -4.06
N SER A 13 8.53 7.23 -2.92
CA SER A 13 9.85 7.22 -2.30
C SER A 13 10.89 6.51 -3.17
N ARG A 14 10.52 5.43 -3.85
CA ARG A 14 11.41 4.69 -4.75
C ARG A 14 11.86 5.55 -5.93
N THR A 15 10.89 6.15 -6.62
CA THR A 15 11.17 6.98 -7.80
C THR A 15 11.90 8.25 -7.39
N PHE A 16 11.44 8.93 -6.33
CA PHE A 16 12.04 10.18 -5.89
C PHE A 16 13.46 9.98 -5.38
N GLY A 17 13.70 8.93 -4.60
CA GLY A 17 15.04 8.56 -4.13
C GLY A 17 15.99 8.22 -5.29
N SER A 18 15.52 7.46 -6.27
CA SER A 18 16.32 7.08 -7.45
C SER A 18 16.72 8.28 -8.31
N LEU A 19 15.79 9.22 -8.54
CA LEU A 19 16.04 10.44 -9.29
C LEU A 19 16.98 11.38 -8.54
N THR A 20 16.76 11.55 -7.23
CA THR A 20 17.62 12.38 -6.37
C THR A 20 19.04 11.81 -6.31
N ARG A 21 19.20 10.49 -6.19
CA ARG A 21 20.50 9.80 -6.26
C ARG A 21 21.21 10.01 -7.58
N SER A 22 20.45 10.12 -8.67
CA SER A 22 20.96 10.37 -10.02
C SER A 22 21.27 11.86 -10.25
N GLY A 23 21.14 12.72 -9.24
CA GLY A 23 21.41 14.16 -9.31
C GLY A 23 20.35 14.96 -10.06
N VAL A 24 19.17 14.39 -10.29
CA VAL A 24 18.05 15.11 -10.93
C VAL A 24 17.54 16.18 -9.96
N PRO A 25 17.37 17.44 -10.41
CA PRO A 25 16.89 18.52 -9.55
C PRO A 25 15.57 18.17 -8.85
N ILE A 26 15.45 18.52 -7.57
CA ILE A 26 14.33 18.10 -6.70
C ILE A 26 12.96 18.44 -7.30
N LEU A 27 12.79 19.65 -7.83
CA LEU A 27 11.52 20.08 -8.41
C LEU A 27 11.14 19.26 -9.66
N THR A 28 12.12 18.92 -10.50
CA THR A 28 11.94 18.05 -11.67
C THR A 28 11.64 16.62 -11.24
N SER A 29 12.33 16.13 -10.22
CA SER A 29 12.09 14.82 -9.65
C SER A 29 10.66 14.70 -9.11
N LEU A 30 10.16 15.72 -8.40
CA LEU A 30 8.78 15.76 -7.90
C LEU A 30 7.75 15.75 -9.04
N GLU A 31 8.02 16.42 -10.17
CA GLU A 31 7.17 16.38 -11.35
C GLU A 31 7.06 14.98 -11.95
N ILE A 32 8.19 14.30 -12.13
CA ILE A 32 8.23 12.92 -12.64
C ILE A 32 7.51 11.96 -11.67
N VAL A 33 7.73 12.14 -10.37
CA VAL A 33 7.12 11.29 -9.34
C VAL A 33 5.61 11.50 -9.27
N ARG A 34 5.15 12.74 -9.42
CA ARG A 34 3.72 13.08 -9.49
C ARG A 34 3.04 12.31 -10.62
N ASP A 35 3.64 12.29 -11.81
CA ASP A 35 3.10 11.58 -12.98
C ASP A 35 3.17 10.05 -12.85
N THR A 36 4.12 9.53 -12.08
CA THR A 36 4.32 8.07 -11.89
C THR A 36 3.68 7.51 -10.62
N SER A 37 3.13 8.37 -9.75
CA SER A 37 2.55 7.99 -8.45
C SER A 37 1.35 7.04 -8.54
N GLY A 38 0.60 7.10 -9.66
CA GLY A 38 -0.58 6.25 -9.90
C GLY A 38 -1.77 6.53 -8.98
N ASN A 39 -1.71 7.60 -8.19
CA ASN A 39 -2.74 7.96 -7.22
C ASN A 39 -2.96 9.48 -7.22
N GLN A 40 -4.18 9.91 -7.60
CA GLN A 40 -4.50 11.32 -7.74
C GLN A 40 -4.36 12.11 -6.43
N VAL A 41 -4.62 11.48 -5.29
CA VAL A 41 -4.48 12.14 -3.97
C VAL A 41 -3.01 12.45 -3.67
N VAL A 42 -2.12 11.50 -3.97
CA VAL A 42 -0.67 11.69 -3.85
C VAL A 42 -0.17 12.72 -4.85
N ALA A 43 -0.64 12.66 -6.10
CA ALA A 43 -0.27 13.62 -7.14
C ALA A 43 -0.61 15.07 -6.74
N ASN A 44 -1.83 15.29 -6.22
CA ASN A 44 -2.26 16.61 -5.74
C ASN A 44 -1.41 17.09 -4.56
N ALA A 45 -1.08 16.18 -3.63
CA ALA A 45 -0.24 16.53 -2.50
C ALA A 45 1.19 16.92 -2.93
N ILE A 46 1.73 16.24 -3.95
CA ILE A 46 3.03 16.61 -4.54
C ILE A 46 2.95 17.96 -5.23
N ASP A 47 1.88 18.25 -5.98
CA ASP A 47 1.70 19.54 -6.66
C ASP A 47 1.69 20.71 -5.66
N LEU A 48 1.00 20.54 -4.52
CA LEU A 48 0.97 21.53 -3.44
C LEU A 48 2.33 21.66 -2.74
N ALA A 49 2.97 20.53 -2.41
CA ALA A 49 4.29 20.55 -1.80
C ALA A 49 5.34 21.19 -2.72
N ARG A 50 5.26 20.97 -4.04
CA ARG A 50 6.16 21.56 -5.04
C ARG A 50 6.07 23.08 -5.03
N ALA A 51 4.88 23.65 -4.90
CA ALA A 51 4.67 25.10 -4.82
C ALA A 51 5.31 25.71 -3.58
N ASP A 52 5.28 25.01 -2.44
CA ASP A 52 5.93 25.45 -1.20
C ASP A 52 7.46 25.34 -1.28
N ILE A 53 7.98 24.25 -1.85
CA ILE A 53 9.42 24.02 -2.01
C ILE A 53 10.02 25.05 -2.98
N GLN A 54 9.29 25.44 -4.02
CA GLN A 54 9.70 26.53 -4.92
C GLN A 54 9.89 27.88 -4.20
N GLN A 55 9.19 28.09 -3.09
CA GLN A 55 9.31 29.29 -2.25
C GLN A 55 10.42 29.16 -1.19
N GLY A 56 11.18 28.05 -1.20
CA GLY A 56 12.25 27.77 -0.24
C GLY A 56 11.80 27.03 1.01
N GLY A 57 10.59 26.46 1.03
CA GLY A 57 10.13 25.60 2.12
C GLY A 57 10.88 24.26 2.16
N MET A 58 10.94 23.67 3.36
CA MET A 58 11.47 22.31 3.56
C MET A 58 10.53 21.25 2.96
N ILE A 59 11.10 20.23 2.32
CA ILE A 59 10.37 19.15 1.64
C ILE A 59 9.52 18.38 2.63
N SER A 60 10.10 18.03 3.78
CA SER A 60 9.43 17.32 4.87
C SER A 60 8.18 18.05 5.35
N ILE A 61 8.27 19.36 5.57
CA ILE A 61 7.16 20.20 6.02
C ILE A 61 6.11 20.36 4.93
N ALA A 62 6.54 20.58 3.68
CA ALA A 62 5.63 20.74 2.55
C ALA A 62 4.76 19.49 2.33
N LEU A 63 5.37 18.29 2.40
CA LEU A 63 4.65 17.02 2.27
C LEU A 63 3.78 16.70 3.50
N GLN A 64 4.13 17.19 4.68
CA GLN A 64 3.37 16.96 5.92
C GLN A 64 1.99 17.65 5.89
N LYS A 65 1.85 18.79 5.22
CA LYS A 65 0.60 19.58 5.18
C LYS A 65 -0.60 18.80 4.66
N GLU A 66 -0.37 17.87 3.74
CA GLU A 66 -1.43 17.18 3.01
C GLU A 66 -1.92 15.89 3.71
N ALA A 67 -1.31 15.48 4.83
CA ALA A 67 -1.67 14.28 5.60
C ALA A 67 -1.78 12.98 4.77
N VAL A 68 -1.19 12.94 3.56
CA VAL A 68 -1.14 11.77 2.69
C VAL A 68 0.05 10.87 3.03
N PHE A 69 1.15 11.46 3.49
CA PHE A 69 2.36 10.75 3.83
C PHE A 69 2.34 10.32 5.30
N PRO A 70 2.56 9.03 5.59
CA PRO A 70 2.64 8.55 6.97
C PRO A 70 3.76 9.26 7.76
N PRO A 71 3.63 9.36 9.10
CA PRO A 71 4.61 10.09 9.93
C PRO A 71 6.05 9.59 9.78
N MET A 72 6.25 8.27 9.63
CA MET A 72 7.58 7.70 9.44
C MET A 72 8.23 8.18 8.15
N ALA A 73 7.48 8.23 7.04
CA ALA A 73 7.97 8.75 5.76
C ALA A 73 8.43 10.21 5.89
N ILE A 74 7.61 11.06 6.52
CA ILE A 74 7.93 12.47 6.76
C ILE A 74 9.20 12.60 7.62
N GLN A 75 9.31 11.82 8.68
CA GLN A 75 10.46 11.88 9.58
C GLN A 75 11.76 11.47 8.88
N MET A 76 11.73 10.40 8.08
CA MET A 76 12.89 9.97 7.30
C MET A 76 13.30 11.02 6.25
N ILE A 77 12.33 11.66 5.59
CA ILE A 77 12.59 12.76 4.66
C ILE A 77 13.22 13.94 5.40
N SER A 78 12.71 14.31 6.59
CA SER A 78 13.27 15.38 7.42
C SER A 78 14.72 15.09 7.80
N ILE A 79 15.02 13.86 8.25
CA ILE A 79 16.39 13.44 8.58
C ILE A 79 17.28 13.54 7.35
N GLY A 80 16.83 13.03 6.19
CA GLY A 80 17.62 13.07 4.95
C GLY A 80 17.84 14.48 4.42
N GLU A 81 16.89 15.39 4.64
CA GLU A 81 17.01 16.81 4.31
C GLU A 81 18.04 17.52 5.21
N GLU A 82 18.04 17.23 6.51
CA GLU A 82 19.00 17.77 7.48
C GLU A 82 20.43 17.22 7.32
N THR A 83 20.57 15.92 7.03
CA THR A 83 21.87 15.26 6.89
C THR A 83 22.43 15.33 5.46
N GLY A 84 21.63 15.78 4.49
CA GLY A 84 21.99 15.75 3.08
C GLY A 84 21.93 14.34 2.45
N GLU A 85 21.41 13.34 3.16
CA GLU A 85 21.28 11.95 2.70
C GLU A 85 19.84 11.61 2.28
N LEU A 86 19.15 12.55 1.62
CA LEU A 86 17.75 12.42 1.23
C LEU A 86 17.48 11.17 0.38
N ASP A 87 18.36 10.86 -0.56
CA ASP A 87 18.21 9.69 -1.43
C ASP A 87 18.28 8.37 -0.64
N SER A 88 19.21 8.28 0.33
CA SER A 88 19.36 7.11 1.20
C SER A 88 18.13 6.91 2.08
N MET A 89 17.61 8.00 2.68
CA MET A 89 16.42 7.93 3.51
C MET A 89 15.17 7.59 2.71
N LEU A 90 15.00 8.16 1.51
CA LEU A 90 13.89 7.82 0.61
C LEU A 90 13.91 6.34 0.19
N MET A 91 15.10 5.77 -0.09
CA MET A 91 15.20 4.35 -0.41
C MET A 91 14.81 3.46 0.76
N LYS A 92 15.18 3.82 2.00
CA LYS A 92 14.72 3.09 3.21
C LYS A 92 13.21 3.16 3.39
N VAL A 93 12.59 4.33 3.13
CA VAL A 93 11.13 4.47 3.17
C VAL A 93 10.47 3.59 2.11
N ALA A 94 11.04 3.55 0.91
CA ALA A 94 10.54 2.69 -0.17
C ALA A 94 10.62 1.21 0.21
N ASP A 95 11.78 0.73 0.65
CA ASP A 95 11.99 -0.66 1.07
C ASP A 95 10.98 -1.06 2.16
N PHE A 96 10.83 -0.21 3.19
CA PHE A 96 9.90 -0.48 4.30
C PHE A 96 8.44 -0.62 3.84
N TYR A 97 7.94 0.33 3.01
CA TYR A 97 6.55 0.28 2.59
C TYR A 97 6.29 -0.76 1.49
N GLU A 98 7.28 -1.10 0.66
CA GLU A 98 7.20 -2.25 -0.24
C GLU A 98 7.03 -3.55 0.57
N ASP A 99 7.85 -3.74 1.62
CA ASP A 99 7.76 -4.90 2.52
C ASP A 99 6.40 -4.96 3.23
N GLU A 100 5.89 -3.83 3.75
CA GLU A 100 4.56 -3.79 4.37
C GLU A 100 3.43 -4.15 3.39
N VAL A 101 3.52 -3.66 2.15
CA VAL A 101 2.55 -3.96 1.09
C VAL A 101 2.62 -5.44 0.72
N GLU A 102 3.82 -6.00 0.54
CA GLU A 102 3.98 -7.42 0.23
C GLU A 102 3.41 -8.31 1.34
N GLN A 103 3.71 -8.00 2.61
CA GLN A 103 3.17 -8.72 3.76
C GLN A 103 1.64 -8.64 3.83
N ALA A 104 1.07 -7.46 3.57
CA ALA A 104 -0.38 -7.29 3.56
C ALA A 104 -1.05 -8.08 2.42
N VAL A 105 -0.45 -8.08 1.22
CA VAL A 105 -0.94 -8.89 0.08
C VAL A 105 -0.85 -10.39 0.39
N LYS A 106 0.24 -10.85 1.00
CA LYS A 106 0.42 -12.24 1.41
C LYS A 106 -0.61 -12.66 2.47
N ALA A 107 -0.86 -11.81 3.45
CA ALA A 107 -1.89 -12.05 4.47
C ALA A 107 -3.29 -12.16 3.84
N LEU A 108 -3.64 -11.23 2.94
CA LEU A 108 -4.91 -11.29 2.21
C LEU A 108 -5.06 -12.58 1.40
N THR A 109 -3.99 -13.00 0.72
CA THR A 109 -3.99 -14.22 -0.08
C THR A 109 -4.09 -15.48 0.80
N SER A 110 -3.48 -15.48 1.98
CA SER A 110 -3.54 -16.61 2.92
C SER A 110 -4.95 -16.87 3.49
N VAL A 111 -5.78 -15.83 3.58
CA VAL A 111 -7.17 -15.94 4.06
C VAL A 111 -8.09 -16.55 3.00
N LEU A 112 -7.71 -16.48 1.72
CA LEU A 112 -8.50 -17.08 0.63
C LEU A 112 -8.58 -18.61 0.75
N GLU A 113 -7.51 -19.28 1.18
CA GLU A 113 -7.46 -20.74 1.29
C GLU A 113 -8.50 -21.28 2.31
N PRO A 114 -8.56 -20.79 3.57
CA PRO A 114 -9.62 -21.16 4.50
C PRO A 114 -11.04 -20.89 3.99
N ILE A 115 -11.25 -19.76 3.31
CA ILE A 115 -12.57 -19.42 2.74
C ILE A 115 -12.98 -20.47 1.71
N MET A 116 -12.06 -20.87 0.82
CA MET A 116 -12.31 -21.91 -0.17
C MET A 116 -12.69 -23.24 0.49
N ILE A 117 -12.00 -23.64 1.56
CA ILE A 117 -12.30 -24.87 2.32
C ILE A 117 -13.71 -24.80 2.93
N VAL A 118 -14.07 -23.67 3.56
CA VAL A 118 -15.41 -23.48 4.16
C VAL A 118 -16.51 -23.54 3.10
N VAL A 119 -16.31 -22.89 1.94
CA VAL A 119 -17.27 -22.90 0.84
C VAL A 119 -17.43 -24.31 0.25
N LEU A 120 -16.33 -25.02 -0.01
CA LEU A 120 -16.37 -26.40 -0.52
C LEU A 120 -16.98 -27.36 0.50
N GLY A 121 -16.59 -27.25 1.77
CA GLY A 121 -17.14 -28.06 2.85
C GLY A 121 -18.65 -27.83 3.02
N GLY A 122 -19.10 -26.58 2.97
CA GLY A 122 -20.52 -26.22 3.00
C GLY A 122 -21.29 -26.80 1.81
N MET A 123 -20.72 -26.75 0.60
CA MET A 123 -21.33 -27.30 -0.60
C MET A 123 -21.49 -28.82 -0.51
N VAL A 124 -20.41 -29.54 -0.16
CA VAL A 124 -20.44 -31.00 0.01
C VAL A 124 -21.38 -31.41 1.14
N GLY A 125 -21.33 -30.71 2.28
CA GLY A 125 -22.23 -30.95 3.41
C GLY A 125 -23.70 -30.80 3.03
N THR A 126 -24.04 -29.78 2.24
CA THR A 126 -25.41 -29.56 1.75
C THR A 126 -25.87 -30.69 0.83
N ILE A 127 -25.00 -31.19 -0.05
CA ILE A 127 -25.30 -32.32 -0.94
C ILE A 127 -25.56 -33.58 -0.11
N LEU A 128 -24.69 -33.89 0.86
CA LEU A 128 -24.85 -35.06 1.72
C LEU A 128 -26.16 -34.99 2.52
N LEU A 129 -26.45 -33.86 3.17
CA LEU A 129 -27.71 -33.68 3.90
C LEU A 129 -28.93 -33.89 3.01
N SER A 130 -28.90 -33.33 1.79
CA SER A 130 -29.99 -33.47 0.81
C SER A 130 -30.22 -34.92 0.38
N MET A 131 -29.16 -35.73 0.30
CA MET A 131 -29.22 -37.14 -0.07
C MET A 131 -29.65 -38.05 1.10
N TYR A 132 -29.15 -37.81 2.31
CA TYR A 132 -29.39 -38.68 3.47
C TYR A 132 -30.74 -38.41 4.18
N LEU A 133 -31.21 -37.17 4.21
CA LEU A 133 -32.50 -36.84 4.86
C LEU A 133 -33.70 -37.65 4.30
N PRO A 134 -33.84 -37.86 2.98
CA PRO A 134 -34.87 -38.74 2.42
C PRO A 134 -34.71 -40.20 2.83
N LEU A 135 -33.47 -40.71 2.93
CA LEU A 135 -33.21 -42.10 3.33
C LEU A 135 -33.70 -42.35 4.76
N PHE A 136 -33.39 -41.45 5.70
CA PHE A 136 -33.89 -41.56 7.08
C PHE A 136 -35.43 -41.60 7.15
N LYS A 137 -36.11 -40.74 6.37
CA LYS A 137 -37.58 -40.75 6.29
C LYS A 137 -38.16 -42.05 5.74
N VAL A 138 -37.41 -42.78 4.91
CA VAL A 138 -37.82 -44.09 4.38
C VAL A 138 -37.60 -45.18 5.42
N PHE A 139 -36.48 -45.17 6.15
CA PHE A 139 -36.22 -46.12 7.23
C PHE A 139 -37.26 -46.01 8.36
N ASP A 140 -37.63 -44.80 8.78
CA ASP A 140 -38.68 -44.56 9.79
C ASP A 140 -40.07 -45.06 9.35
N LYS A 141 -40.30 -45.26 8.06
CA LYS A 141 -41.56 -45.82 7.53
C LYS A 141 -41.54 -47.34 7.36
N LEU A 142 -40.36 -47.96 7.41
CA LEU A 142 -40.15 -49.39 7.18
C LEU A 142 -39.89 -50.17 8.47
N GLY A 143 -39.57 -49.50 9.58
CA GLY A 143 -39.60 -50.03 10.94
C GLY A 143 -40.91 -49.69 11.64
#